data_AF-A0A951GSL4-F1
#
_entry.id   AF-A0A951GSL4-F1
#
_cell.length_a   1.000
_cell.length_b   1.000
_cell.length_c   1.000
_cell.angle_alpha   90.00
_cell.angle_beta   90.00
_cell.angle_gamma   90.00
#
_symmetry.space_group_name_H-M   'P 1'
#
loop_
_entity.id
_entity.type
_entity.pdbx_description
1 polymer ?
#
loop_
_entity_poly.entity_id
_entity_poly.type
_entity_poly.pdbx_seq_one_letter_code
_entity_poly.pdbx_strand_id
1 'polypeptide(L)' 'MRPSLSIEDLERWEANGATWRVIEVTDQRAVVELCTCYGEPVDRLQGDEPELIEFVRAHREG' A
#
# COMPACT_ATOMS: atom_id res chain seq x y z
N MET A 1 -6.79 17.64 -0.22
CA MET A 1 -7.09 16.27 -0.67
C MET A 1 -6.00 15.40 -0.04
N ARG A 2 -6.33 14.49 0.89
CA ARG A 2 -5.32 13.49 1.31
C ARG A 2 -5.07 12.61 0.08
N PRO A 3 -3.82 12.28 -0.28
CA PRO A 3 -3.59 11.39 -1.39
C PRO A 3 -4.29 10.06 -1.09
N SER A 4 -5.15 9.64 -2.00
CA SER A 4 -5.65 8.26 -2.05
C SER A 4 -4.49 7.38 -2.51
N LEU A 5 -4.30 6.26 -1.84
CA LEU A 5 -3.35 5.24 -2.28
C LEU A 5 -3.80 4.70 -3.64
N SER A 6 -2.89 4.64 -4.60
CA SER A 6 -3.10 3.95 -5.87
C SER A 6 -1.98 2.94 -6.12
N ILE A 7 -2.22 1.96 -7.01
CA ILE A 7 -1.24 0.91 -7.33
C ILE A 7 0.07 1.54 -7.84
N GLU A 8 -0.03 2.57 -8.68
CA GLU A 8 1.13 3.30 -9.20
C GLU A 8 2.01 3.92 -8.09
N ASP A 9 1.42 4.35 -6.97
CA ASP A 9 2.20 4.87 -5.83
C ASP A 9 2.96 3.76 -5.11
N LEU A 10 2.37 2.57 -4.98
CA LEU A 10 3.01 1.39 -4.42
C LEU A 10 4.17 0.90 -5.30
N GLU A 11 3.93 0.76 -6.60
CA GLU A 11 4.96 0.37 -7.57
C GLU A 11 6.10 1.38 -7.60
N ARG A 12 5.78 2.69 -7.57
CA ARG A 12 6.79 3.73 -7.47
C ARG A 12 7.57 3.62 -6.16
N TRP A 13 6.91 3.32 -5.05
CA TRP A 13 7.57 3.14 -3.75
C TRP A 13 8.59 1.99 -3.79
N GLU A 14 8.19 0.85 -4.33
CA GLU A 14 9.07 -0.32 -4.53
C GLU A 14 10.20 -0.03 -5.52
N ALA A 15 9.93 0.72 -6.59
CA ALA A 15 10.95 1.14 -7.55
C ALA A 15 12.02 2.05 -6.93
N ASN A 16 11.71 2.77 -5.84
CA ASN A 16 12.68 3.55 -5.07
C ASN A 16 13.47 2.69 -4.07
N GLY A 17 13.26 1.38 -4.03
CA GLY A 17 13.90 0.45 -3.09
C GLY A 17 13.32 0.52 -1.68
N ALA A 18 12.15 1.14 -1.52
CA ALA A 18 11.42 1.19 -0.27
C ALA A 18 10.33 0.11 -0.27
N THR A 19 9.96 -0.39 0.90
CA THR A 19 8.93 -1.44 1.01
C THR A 19 7.64 -0.89 1.57
N TRP A 20 6.56 -1.63 1.43
CA TRP A 20 5.29 -1.32 2.06
C TRP A 20 4.71 -2.59 2.67
N ARG A 21 3.82 -2.41 3.65
CA ARG A 21 3.21 -3.51 4.39
C ARG A 21 1.72 -3.31 4.50
N VAL A 22 0.96 -4.38 4.25
CA VAL A 22 -0.48 -4.39 4.47
C VAL A 22 -0.78 -4.33 5.97
N ILE A 23 -1.52 -3.31 6.39
CA ILE A 23 -2.01 -3.18 7.76
C ILE A 23 -3.43 -3.72 7.85
N GLU A 24 -4.29 -3.34 6.91
CA GLU A 24 -5.68 -3.76 6.84
C GLU A 24 -6.08 -3.86 5.37
N VAL A 25 -6.80 -4.92 5.01
CA VAL A 25 -7.44 -5.04 3.70
C VAL A 25 -8.81 -5.64 3.90
N THR A 26 -9.82 -4.97 3.37
CA THR A 26 -11.23 -5.38 3.39
C THR A 26 -11.82 -5.17 1.99
N ASP A 27 -13.02 -5.68 1.74
CA ASP A 27 -13.73 -5.50 0.47
C ASP A 27 -14.13 -4.03 0.17
N GLN A 28 -13.90 -3.11 1.11
CA GLN A 28 -14.24 -1.69 0.97
C GLN A 28 -13.03 -0.75 1.00
N ARG A 29 -11.90 -1.19 1.57
CA ARG A 29 -10.68 -0.38 1.63
C ARG A 29 -9.43 -1.23 1.86
N ALA A 30 -8.32 -0.72 1.35
CA ALA A 30 -6.98 -1.17 1.67
C ALA A 30 -6.23 -0.09 2.46
N VAL A 31 -5.50 -0.50 3.47
CA VAL A 31 -4.63 0.34 4.30
C VAL A 31 -3.25 -0.29 4.34
N VAL A 32 -2.26 0.48 3.91
CA VAL A 32 -0.87 0.07 3.87
C VAL A 32 -0.02 1.06 4.66
N GLU A 33 1.07 0.55 5.20
CA GLU A 33 2.14 1.36 5.77
C GLU A 33 3.30 1.36 4.78
N LEU A 34 3.72 2.56 4.40
CA LEU A 34 4.94 2.77 3.65
C LEU A 34 6.11 2.69 4.63
N CYS A 35 7.08 1.83 4.32
CA CYS A 35 8.32 1.68 5.06
C CYS A 35 9.46 2.34 4.29
N THR A 36 10.47 2.86 4.99
CA THR A 36 11.75 3.25 4.36
C THR A 36 12.45 2.04 3.75
N CYS A 37 13.52 2.29 2.99
CA CYS A 37 14.47 1.25 2.59
C CYS A 37 15.10 0.49 3.77
N TYR A 38 15.05 1.04 4.99
CA TYR A 38 15.51 0.38 6.22
C TYR A 38 14.38 -0.38 6.95
N GLY A 39 13.15 -0.36 6.43
CA GLY A 39 12.00 -1.07 6.99
C GLY A 39 11.22 -0.30 8.06
N GLU A 40 11.59 0.93 8.37
CA GLU A 40 10.89 1.76 9.36
C GLU A 40 9.63 2.41 8.75
N PRO A 41 8.47 2.38 9.44
CA PRO A 41 7.24 2.97 8.91
C PRO A 41 7.35 4.50 8.87
N VAL A 42 7.06 5.08 7.71
CA VAL A 42 7.11 6.54 7.50
C VAL A 42 5.75 7.17 7.31
N ASP A 43 4.85 6.46 6.63
CA ASP A 43 3.53 6.99 6.34
C ASP A 43 2.51 5.87 6.20
N ARG A 44 1.23 6.20 6.41
CA ARG A 44 0.14 5.27 6.24
C ARG A 44 -0.85 5.82 5.24
N LEU A 45 -1.00 5.09 4.16
CA LEU A 45 -1.91 5.42 3.08
C LEU A 45 -3.08 4.45 3.05
N GLN A 46 -4.21 4.93 2.54
CA GLN A 46 -5.40 4.14 2.35
C GLN A 46 -6.00 4.43 0.98
N GLY A 47 -6.67 3.43 0.42
CA GLY A 47 -7.46 3.58 -0.80
C GLY A 47 -8.68 2.66 -0.77
N ASP A 48 -9.69 3.05 -1.54
CA ASP A 48 -10.98 2.36 -1.65
C ASP A 48 -11.24 1.84 -3.06
N GLU A 49 -10.27 1.98 -3.96
CA GLU A 49 -10.37 1.45 -5.33
C GLU A 49 -10.38 -0.10 -5.31
N PRO A 50 -11.34 -0.73 -6.02
CA PRO A 50 -11.46 -2.20 -6.01
C PRO A 50 -10.23 -2.89 -6.57
N GLU A 51 -9.59 -2.32 -7.61
CA GLU A 51 -8.36 -2.87 -8.19
C GLU A 51 -7.19 -2.84 -7.19
N LEU A 52 -7.09 -1.75 -6.41
CA LEU A 52 -6.10 -1.64 -5.34
C LEU A 52 -6.36 -2.65 -4.22
N ILE A 53 -7.61 -2.82 -3.81
CA ILE A 53 -7.99 -3.78 -2.77
C ILE A 53 -7.54 -5.19 -3.17
N GLU A 54 -7.83 -5.62 -4.39
CA GLU A 54 -7.43 -6.93 -4.90
C GLU A 54 -5.90 -7.06 -5.03
N PHE A 55 -5.22 -6.01 -5.49
CA PHE A 55 -3.75 -5.98 -5.56
C PHE A 55 -3.10 -6.15 -4.18
N VAL A 56 -3.56 -5.37 -3.19
CA VAL A 56 -3.06 -5.42 -1.81
C VAL A 56 -3.41 -6.75 -1.15
N ARG A 57 -4.60 -7.30 -1.43
CA ARG A 57 -5.01 -8.63 -0.95
C ARG A 57 -4.09 -9.71 -1.49
N ALA A 58 -3.82 -9.73 -2.79
CA ALA A 58 -2.92 -10.69 -3.41
C ALA A 58 -1.50 -10.62 -2.82
N HIS A 59 -1.00 -9.41 -2.54
CA HIS A 59 0.32 -9.23 -1.90
C HIS A 59 0.38 -9.78 -0.47
N ARG A 60 -0.73 -9.78 0.29
CA ARG A 60 -0.78 -10.37 1.63
C ARG A 60 -0.75 -11.90 1.62
N GLU A 61 -1.20 -12.53 0.54
CA GLU A 61 -1.30 -13.99 0.41
C GLU A 61 -0.06 -14.66 -0.21
N GLY A 62 0.87 -13.87 -0.77
CA GLY A 62 2.15 -14.33 -1.32
C GLY A 62 3.26 -14.40 -0.28
#